data_AF-A0A9D6L9N6-F1
#
_entry.id   AF-A0A9D6L9N6-F1
#
_cell.length_a   1.000
_cell.length_b   1.000
_cell.length_c   1.000
_cell.angle_alpha   90.00
_cell.angle_beta   90.00
_cell.angle_gamma   90.00
#
_symmetry.space_group_name_H-M   'P 1'
#
loop_
_entity.id
_entity.type
_entity.pdbx_description
1 polymer ?
#
loop_
_entity_poly.entity_id
_entity_poly.type
_entity_poly.pdbx_seq_one_letter_code
_entity_poly.pdbx_strand_id
1 'polypeptide(L)'
;RVWPWEEAKYANLPQDRVGDLIIANAPGFGWAEDISEDKVVLRDSLKGGYKQAVEPRSSKGMLTPFVAWGPGIRAGNALAKPIEHVDQYRTIMHLLGLEAPAHASGRVLDELLERK
;
A
#
# COMPACT_ATOMS: atom_id res chain seq x y z
N ARG A 1 -12.47 -4.63 9.59
CA ARG A 1 -12.30 -6.09 9.40
C ARG A 1 -11.26 -6.57 10.40
N VAL A 2 -11.47 -7.76 10.97
CA VAL A 2 -10.53 -8.40 11.90
C VAL A 2 -10.07 -9.70 11.27
N TRP A 3 -8.78 -9.98 11.35
CA TRP A 3 -8.18 -11.27 10.95
C TRP A 3 -7.38 -11.83 12.12
N PRO A 4 -7.36 -13.17 12.29
CA PRO A 4 -6.38 -13.82 13.14
C PRO A 4 -4.99 -13.82 12.44
N TRP A 5 -3.91 -13.93 13.20
CA TRP A 5 -2.54 -13.86 12.65
C TRP A 5 -2.24 -14.95 11.60
N GLU A 6 -2.89 -16.10 11.67
CA GLU A 6 -2.79 -17.19 10.68
C GLU A 6 -3.22 -16.75 9.27
N GLU A 7 -4.02 -15.70 9.19
CA GLU A 7 -4.53 -15.11 7.94
C GLU A 7 -3.74 -13.88 7.48
N ALA A 8 -2.62 -13.54 8.13
CA ALA A 8 -1.81 -12.35 7.84
C ALA A 8 -1.40 -12.19 6.36
N LYS A 9 -1.15 -13.32 5.68
CA LYS A 9 -0.83 -13.36 4.26
C LYS A 9 -1.90 -12.70 3.37
N TYR A 10 -3.18 -12.76 3.75
CA TYR A 10 -4.27 -12.16 2.99
C TYR A 10 -4.25 -10.63 3.07
N ALA A 11 -3.62 -10.08 4.11
CA ALA A 11 -3.31 -8.65 4.26
C ALA A 11 -1.92 -8.27 3.71
N ASN A 12 -1.22 -9.20 3.02
CA ASN A 12 0.17 -9.05 2.60
C ASN A 12 1.15 -8.75 3.75
N LEU A 13 0.86 -9.26 4.94
CA LEU A 13 1.70 -9.09 6.11
C LEU A 13 2.55 -10.35 6.38
N PRO A 14 3.79 -10.19 6.87
CA PRO A 14 4.63 -11.31 7.30
C PRO A 14 4.03 -11.97 8.55
N GLN A 15 3.61 -13.23 8.42
CA GLN A 15 2.92 -13.96 9.49
C GLN A 15 3.75 -14.09 10.79
N ASP A 16 5.07 -14.14 10.68
CA ASP A 16 6.02 -14.23 11.78
C ASP A 16 6.33 -12.89 12.46
N ARG A 17 5.79 -11.77 11.94
CA ARG A 17 6.05 -10.42 12.44
C ARG A 17 4.79 -9.59 12.66
N VAL A 18 3.63 -10.24 12.79
CA VAL A 18 2.37 -9.62 13.20
C VAL A 18 1.98 -10.07 14.60
N GLY A 19 1.16 -9.27 15.29
CA GLY A 19 0.50 -9.70 16.53
C GLY A 19 -0.62 -10.70 16.26
N ASP A 20 -1.21 -11.25 17.32
CA ASP A 20 -2.26 -12.29 17.25
C ASP A 20 -3.50 -11.85 16.47
N LEU A 21 -3.76 -10.53 16.43
CA LEU A 21 -4.89 -9.92 15.75
C LEU A 21 -4.43 -8.81 14.80
N ILE A 22 -5.02 -8.78 13.62
CA ILE A 22 -4.87 -7.73 12.63
C ILE A 22 -6.22 -7.03 12.49
N ILE A 23 -6.24 -5.72 12.70
CA ILE A 23 -7.48 -4.95 12.64
C ILE A 23 -7.36 -3.83 11.62
N ALA A 24 -8.28 -3.83 10.65
CA ALA A 24 -8.45 -2.74 9.71
C ALA A 24 -9.75 -1.97 9.95
N ASN A 25 -9.67 -0.65 9.99
CA ASN A 25 -10.81 0.25 10.14
C ASN A 25 -11.67 0.28 8.89
N ALA A 26 -12.96 0.57 9.07
CA ALA A 26 -13.80 1.01 7.97
C ALA A 26 -13.41 2.46 7.58
N PRO A 27 -13.54 2.85 6.30
CA PRO A 27 -13.32 4.25 5.89
C PRO A 27 -14.14 5.22 6.74
N GLY A 28 -13.50 6.30 7.19
CA GLY A 28 -14.11 7.29 8.09
C GLY A 28 -13.94 7.01 9.59
N PHE A 29 -13.41 5.84 9.96
CA PHE A 29 -13.09 5.49 11.34
C PHE A 29 -11.57 5.51 11.58
N GLY A 30 -11.18 5.95 12.78
CA GLY A 30 -9.78 6.04 13.23
C GLY A 30 -9.56 5.39 14.58
N TRP A 31 -8.30 5.21 14.95
CA TRP A 31 -7.91 4.81 16.31
C TRP A 31 -7.55 6.04 17.13
N ALA A 32 -8.17 6.18 18.29
CA ALA A 32 -7.73 7.09 19.33
C ALA A 32 -6.93 6.27 20.35
N GLU A 33 -5.66 6.63 20.53
CA GLU A 33 -4.79 6.05 21.56
C GLU A 33 -4.63 6.98 22.76
N ASP A 34 -5.07 8.23 22.62
CA ASP A 34 -5.00 9.19 23.71
C ASP A 34 -6.02 8.79 24.77
N ILE A 35 -5.49 8.58 25.96
CA ILE A 35 -6.21 8.15 27.13
C ILE A 35 -6.20 9.33 28.11
N SER A 36 -7.31 9.55 28.82
CA SER A 36 -7.37 10.54 29.91
C SER A 36 -6.27 10.30 30.94
N GLU A 37 -5.84 11.34 31.65
CA GLU A 37 -4.73 11.21 32.63
C GLU A 37 -4.97 10.13 33.69
N ASP A 38 -6.23 9.92 34.08
CA ASP A 38 -6.67 8.88 35.02
C ASP A 38 -6.74 7.46 34.40
N LYS A 39 -6.50 7.35 33.10
CA LYS A 39 -6.53 6.12 32.29
C LYS A 39 -7.89 5.45 32.13
N VAL A 40 -8.97 6.19 32.31
CA VAL A 40 -10.33 5.62 32.32
C VAL A 40 -11.08 5.81 31.00
N VAL A 41 -10.81 6.88 30.25
CA VAL A 41 -11.60 7.27 29.06
C VAL A 41 -10.67 7.50 27.87
N LEU A 42 -11.02 6.94 26.71
CA LEU A 42 -10.39 7.30 25.43
C LEU A 42 -10.82 8.73 25.05
N ARG A 43 -9.85 9.59 24.77
CA ARG A 43 -10.08 10.98 24.34
C ARG A 43 -9.77 11.13 22.87
N ASP A 44 -10.46 12.06 22.22
CA ASP A 44 -10.10 12.48 20.88
C ASP A 44 -8.66 12.97 20.87
N SER A 45 -7.88 12.49 19.91
CA SER A 45 -6.47 12.84 19.84
C SER A 45 -6.30 14.29 19.38
N LEU A 46 -5.60 15.08 20.18
CA LEU A 46 -5.16 16.43 19.76
C LEU A 46 -4.08 16.36 18.68
N LYS A 47 -3.45 15.19 18.50
CA LYS A 47 -2.51 14.92 17.42
C LYS A 47 -3.32 14.57 16.17
N GLY A 48 -3.50 15.55 15.30
CA GLY A 48 -4.10 15.32 13.98
C GLY A 48 -3.26 14.33 13.18
N GLY A 49 -3.91 13.31 12.63
CA GLY A 49 -3.29 12.32 11.77
C GLY A 49 -4.24 11.17 11.48
N TYR A 50 -4.62 10.99 10.22
CA TYR A 50 -5.37 9.81 9.81
C TYR A 50 -4.43 8.60 9.87
N LYS A 51 -4.42 7.88 10.99
CA LYS A 51 -3.70 6.61 11.12
C LYS A 51 -4.37 5.62 10.17
N GLN A 52 -3.78 5.46 8.99
CA GLN A 52 -4.31 4.64 7.91
C GLN A 52 -4.24 3.16 8.29
N ALA A 53 -5.32 2.67 8.85
CA ALA A 53 -5.54 1.25 9.11
C ALA A 53 -6.68 0.70 8.24
N VAL A 54 -7.01 1.32 7.09
CA VAL A 54 -8.09 0.81 6.22
C VAL A 54 -7.54 -0.25 5.25
N GLU A 55 -8.38 -1.21 4.85
CA GLU A 55 -7.97 -2.25 3.90
C GLU A 55 -7.86 -1.68 2.46
N PRO A 56 -6.65 -1.56 1.89
CA PRO A 56 -6.43 -0.85 0.62
C PRO A 56 -7.14 -1.50 -0.57
N ARG A 57 -7.32 -2.82 -0.60
CA ARG A 57 -7.99 -3.50 -1.72
C ARG A 57 -9.49 -3.20 -1.81
N SER A 58 -10.09 -2.80 -0.69
CA SER A 58 -11.51 -2.45 -0.60
C SER A 58 -11.76 -0.94 -0.58
N SER A 59 -10.72 -0.12 -0.44
CA SER A 59 -10.84 1.32 -0.22
C SER A 59 -10.10 2.12 -1.28
N LYS A 60 -10.87 2.85 -2.10
CA LYS A 60 -10.31 3.80 -3.08
C LYS A 60 -9.57 4.97 -2.44
N GLY A 61 -9.79 5.23 -1.14
CA GLY A 61 -9.12 6.32 -0.41
C GLY A 61 -7.62 6.11 -0.20
N MET A 62 -7.10 4.91 -0.51
CA MET A 62 -5.67 4.60 -0.46
C MET A 62 -4.97 4.73 -1.81
N LEU A 63 -5.71 5.07 -2.88
CA LEU A 63 -5.12 5.28 -4.20
C LEU A 63 -4.24 6.53 -4.20
N THR A 64 -3.08 6.41 -4.84
CA THR A 64 -2.15 7.51 -5.04
C THR A 64 -1.99 7.79 -6.53
N PRO A 65 -1.74 9.05 -6.93
CA PRO A 65 -1.45 9.37 -8.31
C PRO A 65 -0.13 8.73 -8.72
N PHE A 66 -0.08 8.19 -9.93
CA PHE A 66 1.13 7.66 -10.54
C PHE A 66 1.31 8.26 -11.94
N VAL A 67 2.50 8.79 -12.21
CA VAL A 67 2.88 9.39 -13.49
C VAL A 67 4.31 8.95 -13.80
N ALA A 68 4.55 8.51 -15.03
CA ALA A 68 5.88 8.21 -15.54
C ALA A 68 6.09 8.94 -16.87
N TRP A 69 7.31 9.43 -17.09
CA TRP A 69 7.68 10.14 -18.31
C TRP A 69 9.19 10.03 -18.52
N GLY A 70 9.61 9.81 -19.77
CA GLY A 70 11.01 9.69 -20.16
C GLY A 70 11.24 8.62 -21.23
N PRO A 71 12.50 8.37 -21.60
CA PRO A 71 12.86 7.36 -22.59
C PRO A 71 12.32 5.96 -22.23
N GLY A 72 11.75 5.26 -23.21
CA GLY A 72 11.16 3.93 -23.01
C GLY A 72 9.77 3.93 -22.39
N ILE A 73 9.22 5.10 -22.00
CA ILE A 73 7.85 5.25 -21.53
C ILE A 73 6.94 5.69 -22.67
N ARG A 74 5.86 4.96 -22.90
CA ARG A 74 4.90 5.27 -23.95
C ARG A 74 4.19 6.61 -23.68
N ALA A 75 4.36 7.57 -24.59
CA ALA A 75 3.69 8.86 -24.51
C ALA A 75 2.17 8.77 -24.69
N GLY A 76 1.42 9.64 -24.00
CA GLY A 76 -0.04 9.76 -24.12
C GLY A 76 -0.83 8.54 -23.63
N ASN A 77 -0.19 7.63 -22.90
CA ASN A 77 -0.80 6.41 -22.40
C ASN A 77 -1.49 6.65 -21.05
N ALA A 78 -2.71 6.13 -20.90
CA ALA A 78 -3.44 6.09 -19.65
C ALA A 78 -3.62 4.64 -19.21
N LEU A 79 -3.24 4.31 -17.98
CA LEU A 79 -3.41 2.98 -17.43
C LEU A 79 -4.91 2.71 -17.22
N ALA A 80 -5.40 1.57 -17.72
CA ALA A 80 -6.81 1.20 -17.61
C ALA A 80 -7.24 0.84 -16.18
N LYS A 81 -6.29 0.45 -15.33
CA LYS A 81 -6.51 0.05 -13.93
C LYS A 81 -5.37 0.59 -13.06
N PRO A 82 -5.60 0.80 -11.75
CA PRO A 82 -4.52 1.06 -10.81
C PRO A 82 -3.47 -0.06 -10.82
N ILE A 83 -2.24 0.32 -10.50
CA ILE A 83 -1.11 -0.60 -10.30
C ILE A 83 -0.88 -0.83 -8.80
N GLU A 84 -0.13 -1.86 -8.47
CA GLU A 84 0.42 -2.01 -7.13
C GLU A 84 1.75 -1.23 -7.05
N HIS A 85 2.01 -0.54 -5.93
CA HIS A 85 3.23 0.27 -5.82
C HIS A 85 4.51 -0.59 -5.92
N VAL A 86 4.44 -1.88 -5.58
CA VAL A 86 5.57 -2.82 -5.67
C VAL A 86 6.01 -3.06 -7.12
N ASP A 87 5.16 -2.79 -8.12
CA ASP A 87 5.49 -2.94 -9.54
C ASP A 87 6.46 -1.85 -10.03
N GLN A 88 6.53 -0.71 -9.32
CA GLN A 88 7.34 0.43 -9.73
C GLN A 88 8.84 0.09 -9.76
N TYR A 89 9.34 -0.60 -8.73
CA TYR A 89 10.77 -0.90 -8.63
C TYR A 89 11.25 -1.79 -9.77
N ARG A 90 10.54 -2.90 -10.07
CA ARG A 90 10.91 -3.79 -11.17
C ARG A 90 10.80 -3.11 -12.53
N THR A 91 9.82 -2.23 -12.72
CA THR A 91 9.69 -1.42 -13.94
C THR A 91 10.87 -0.46 -14.11
N ILE A 92 11.31 0.21 -13.05
CA ILE A 92 12.49 1.09 -13.07
C ILE A 92 13.76 0.29 -13.40
N MET A 93 13.98 -0.86 -12.74
CA MET A 93 15.14 -1.72 -13.01
C MET A 93 15.17 -2.18 -14.47
N HIS A 94 14.01 -2.57 -15.01
CA HIS A 94 13.88 -2.93 -16.43
C HIS A 94 14.28 -1.78 -17.36
N LEU A 95 13.80 -0.56 -17.11
CA LEU A 95 14.15 0.63 -17.90
C LEU A 95 15.65 0.97 -17.82
N LEU A 96 16.28 0.72 -16.68
CA LEU A 96 17.72 0.90 -16.49
C LEU A 96 18.57 -0.23 -17.11
N GLY A 97 17.95 -1.30 -17.61
CA GLY A 97 18.67 -2.48 -18.09
C GLY A 97 19.39 -3.25 -16.98
N LEU A 98 18.91 -3.15 -15.74
CA LEU A 98 19.47 -3.80 -14.57
C LEU A 98 18.60 -4.97 -14.10
N GLU A 99 19.22 -6.01 -13.57
CA GLU A 99 18.49 -7.10 -12.93
C GLU A 99 17.96 -6.67 -11.57
N ALA A 100 16.66 -6.85 -11.34
CA ALA A 100 16.08 -6.66 -10.02
C ALA A 100 16.52 -7.80 -9.08
N PRO A 101 16.84 -7.53 -7.80
CA PRO A 101 17.12 -8.57 -6.83
C PRO A 101 15.98 -9.60 -6.74
N ALA A 102 16.33 -10.87 -6.53
CA ALA A 102 15.36 -11.98 -6.50
C ALA A 102 14.24 -11.79 -5.44
N HIS A 103 14.53 -11.07 -4.35
CA HIS A 103 13.57 -10.79 -3.28
C HIS A 103 12.63 -9.61 -3.56
N ALA A 104 12.85 -8.85 -4.64
CA ALA A 104 11.95 -7.76 -5.00
C ALA A 104 10.63 -8.32 -5.54
N SER A 105 9.50 -7.88 -4.98
CA SER A 105 8.16 -8.26 -5.45
C SER A 105 7.71 -7.44 -6.65
N GLY A 106 6.51 -7.74 -7.17
CA GLY A 106 5.87 -7.01 -8.26
C GLY A 106 6.20 -7.55 -9.65
N ARG A 107 5.65 -6.90 -10.67
CA ARG A 107 5.92 -7.18 -12.09
C ARG A 107 6.45 -5.94 -12.80
N VAL A 108 6.98 -6.15 -14.01
CA VAL A 108 7.21 -5.04 -14.95
C VAL A 108 5.85 -4.60 -15.51
N LEU A 109 5.64 -3.29 -15.57
CA LEU A 109 4.45 -2.68 -16.15
C LEU A 109 4.63 -2.53 -17.67
N ASP A 110 4.57 -3.65 -18.41
CA ASP A 110 4.77 -3.65 -19.86
C ASP A 110 3.78 -2.72 -20.60
N GLU A 111 2.58 -2.52 -20.04
CA GLU A 111 1.59 -1.60 -20.58
C GLU A 111 2.02 -0.13 -20.57
N LEU A 112 3.04 0.22 -19.77
CA LEU A 112 3.64 1.56 -19.66
C LEU A 112 4.73 1.78 -20.71
N LEU A 113 5.32 0.70 -21.23
CA LEU A 113 6.55 0.75 -22.01
C LEU A 113 6.27 0.99 -23.50
N GLU A 114 7.22 1.65 -24.18
CA GLU A 114 7.24 1.68 -25.63
C GLU A 114 7.45 0.26 -26.17
N ARG A 115 6.66 -0.14 -27.18
CA ARG A 115 6.89 -1.41 -27.86
C ARG A 115 8.20 -1.28 -28.66
N LYS A 116 9.14 -2.19 -28.42
CA LYS A 116 10.30 -2.38 -29.31
C LYS A 116 9.87 -3.07 -30.60
#